data_AF-A0A665TJH3-F1
#
_entry.id   AF-A0A665TJH3-F1
#
_cell.length_a   1.000
_cell.length_b   1.000
_cell.length_c   1.000
_cell.angle_alpha   90.00
_cell.angle_beta   90.00
_cell.angle_gamma   90.00
#
_symmetry.space_group_name_H-M   'P 1'
#
loop_
_entity.id
_entity.type
_entity.pdbx_description
1 polymer ?
#
loop_
_entity_poly.entity_id
_entity_poly.type
_entity_poly.pdbx_seq_one_letter_code
_entity_poly.pdbx_strand_id
1 'polypeptide(L)'
;LLCLPGQTSAAPVDPEPTDSPAGESSGEELWGPASPGPQLLCDSSIWGAIISLIDGLKLQNRLQVEDVFLQHHQVSSLPAALPGCKSNKEACLHWVAEGLQTYMVATKHLESQSADNSLPANIRYLCGLLISQIKQQMKKPEKVRVLTSSEEEQLLKDIDRLDAFSKRMTALSILDQFRAFLSDSVRKIRQKEKAKQKRNGISYERTTQRN
;
A
#
# COMPACT_ATOMS: atom_id res chain seq x y z
N LEU A 1 51.63 8.61 0.76
CA LEU A 1 52.33 7.58 -0.04
C LEU A 1 53.81 7.63 0.34
N LEU A 2 54.22 6.79 1.30
CA LEU A 2 55.63 6.49 1.58
C LEU A 2 55.69 4.97 1.83
N CYS A 3 56.50 4.28 1.02
CA CYS A 3 56.70 2.83 1.00
C CYS A 3 58.16 2.48 1.32
N LEU A 4 58.34 1.22 1.75
CA LEU A 4 59.54 0.34 1.81
C LEU A 4 60.24 0.21 3.17
N PRO A 5 61.00 -0.88 3.42
CA PRO A 5 60.88 -2.32 3.03
C PRO A 5 60.91 -3.23 4.31
N GLY A 6 60.48 -4.49 4.38
CA GLY A 6 60.89 -5.69 3.64
C GLY A 6 61.76 -6.61 4.54
N GLN A 7 61.22 -7.71 5.09
CA GLN A 7 62.02 -8.90 5.45
C GLN A 7 61.16 -10.18 5.58
N THR A 8 61.63 -11.23 4.92
CA THR A 8 61.13 -12.61 4.80
C THR A 8 61.70 -13.53 5.87
N SER A 9 60.94 -14.54 6.33
CA SER A 9 61.51 -15.80 6.84
C SER A 9 60.56 -16.98 6.59
N ALA A 10 61.14 -18.06 6.05
CA ALA A 10 60.55 -19.33 5.61
C ALA A 10 59.93 -20.14 6.78
N ALA A 11 58.70 -20.70 6.64
CA ALA A 11 58.32 -22.05 6.15
C ALA A 11 58.43 -23.16 7.22
N PRO A 12 57.97 -24.41 6.96
CA PRO A 12 56.60 -24.97 6.93
C PRO A 12 56.45 -26.12 7.96
N VAL A 13 55.25 -26.67 8.23
CA VAL A 13 54.98 -28.13 8.48
C VAL A 13 53.46 -28.34 8.58
N ASP A 14 52.93 -29.20 7.71
CA ASP A 14 51.73 -30.04 7.95
C ASP A 14 52.26 -31.49 8.05
N PRO A 15 51.69 -32.40 8.88
CA PRO A 15 50.43 -33.06 8.49
C PRO A 15 49.47 -33.53 9.63
N GLU A 16 48.20 -33.66 9.24
CA GLU A 16 47.01 -34.45 9.72
C GLU A 16 47.29 -35.92 10.16
N PRO A 17 46.37 -36.79 10.70
CA PRO A 17 44.99 -36.68 11.29
C PRO A 17 44.84 -37.32 12.71
N THR A 18 43.80 -36.97 13.47
CA THR A 18 43.28 -37.88 14.52
C THR A 18 41.75 -37.81 14.64
N ASP A 19 41.19 -39.02 14.69
CA ASP A 19 39.80 -39.46 14.75
C ASP A 19 39.02 -39.03 16.02
N SER A 20 37.71 -39.12 15.89
CA SER A 20 36.57 -38.64 16.71
C SER A 20 36.51 -39.14 18.17
N PRO A 21 35.57 -38.65 19.02
CA PRO A 21 34.24 -39.28 19.02
C PRO A 21 33.04 -38.36 19.26
N ALA A 22 31.89 -38.94 18.90
CA ALA A 22 30.50 -38.54 19.05
C ALA A 22 30.15 -37.58 20.20
N GLY A 23 29.53 -36.46 19.83
CA GLY A 23 28.65 -35.68 20.69
C GLY A 23 27.26 -35.67 20.06
N GLU A 24 26.34 -36.41 20.64
CA GLU A 24 24.92 -36.43 20.28
C GLU A 24 24.32 -35.04 20.57
N SER A 25 24.30 -34.15 19.58
CA SER A 25 23.50 -32.93 19.68
C SER A 25 22.05 -33.31 19.42
N SER A 26 21.37 -33.62 20.51
CA SER A 26 19.92 -33.70 20.63
C SER A 26 19.28 -32.54 19.89
N GLY A 27 18.75 -32.82 18.69
CA GLY A 27 17.94 -31.91 17.90
C GLY A 27 16.61 -31.67 18.58
N GLU A 28 16.63 -30.87 19.65
CA GLU A 28 15.43 -30.18 20.08
C GLU A 28 15.05 -29.21 18.96
N GLU A 29 14.03 -29.57 18.19
CA GLU A 29 13.31 -28.63 17.34
C GLU A 29 12.72 -27.58 18.28
N LEU A 30 13.53 -26.55 18.57
CA LEU A 30 13.08 -25.32 19.16
C LEU A 30 12.01 -24.80 18.21
N TRP A 31 10.76 -24.96 18.62
CA TRP A 31 9.60 -24.27 18.06
C TRP A 31 9.86 -22.77 18.23
N GLY A 32 10.74 -22.23 17.39
CA GLY A 32 10.85 -20.80 17.17
C GLY A 32 9.44 -20.33 16.79
N PRO A 33 9.01 -19.17 17.31
CA PRO A 33 7.68 -18.64 17.01
C PRO A 33 7.51 -18.70 15.50
N ALA A 34 6.47 -19.44 15.06
CA ALA A 34 6.13 -19.60 13.66
C ALA A 34 6.31 -18.24 12.99
N SER A 35 7.30 -18.17 12.08
CA SER A 35 7.64 -16.94 11.38
C SER A 35 6.34 -16.26 10.97
N PRO A 36 6.10 -14.98 11.34
CA PRO A 36 4.81 -14.36 11.08
C PRO A 36 4.48 -14.58 9.62
N GLY A 37 3.40 -15.32 9.35
CA GLY A 37 2.98 -15.59 7.99
C GLY A 37 2.91 -14.27 7.20
N PRO A 38 3.05 -14.29 5.86
CA PRO A 38 3.16 -13.07 5.07
C PRO A 38 2.09 -12.06 5.48
N GLN A 39 2.51 -10.90 6.01
CA GLN A 39 1.57 -9.88 6.48
C GLN A 39 0.61 -9.53 5.34
N LEU A 40 -0.67 -9.76 5.56
CA LEU A 40 -1.69 -9.51 4.55
C LEU A 40 -1.86 -8.01 4.37
N LEU A 41 -1.90 -7.56 3.12
CA LEU A 41 -2.07 -6.16 2.81
C LEU A 41 -3.42 -5.64 3.32
N CYS A 42 -4.45 -6.49 3.35
CA CYS A 42 -5.78 -6.11 3.85
C CYS A 42 -5.86 -5.89 5.37
N ASP A 43 -4.83 -6.28 6.11
CA ASP A 43 -4.77 -6.15 7.57
C ASP A 43 -3.97 -4.91 8.00
N SER A 44 -3.41 -4.17 7.05
CA SER A 44 -2.73 -2.90 7.32
C SER A 44 -3.69 -1.90 7.98
N SER A 45 -3.31 -1.37 9.14
CA SER A 45 -4.08 -0.34 9.86
C SER A 45 -4.17 0.98 9.07
N ILE A 46 -3.30 1.19 8.08
CA ILE A 46 -3.24 2.40 7.27
C ILE A 46 -4.55 2.62 6.49
N TRP A 47 -5.21 1.55 6.04
CA TRP A 47 -6.53 1.65 5.40
C TRP A 47 -7.55 2.35 6.31
N GLY A 48 -7.65 1.90 7.55
CA GLY A 48 -8.56 2.46 8.55
C GLY A 48 -8.18 3.88 8.94
N ALA A 49 -6.87 4.14 9.13
CA ALA A 49 -6.39 5.48 9.46
C ALA A 49 -6.76 6.53 8.40
N ILE A 50 -6.60 6.22 7.10
CA ILE A 50 -6.99 7.13 6.02
C ILE A 50 -8.50 7.36 6.04
N ILE A 51 -9.31 6.30 6.18
CA ILE A 51 -10.78 6.40 6.24
C ILE A 51 -11.21 7.28 7.42
N SER A 52 -10.62 7.11 8.60
CA SER A 52 -10.91 7.93 9.77
C SER A 52 -10.56 9.41 9.57
N LEU A 53 -9.45 9.72 8.90
CA LEU A 53 -9.11 11.11 8.55
C LEU A 53 -10.08 11.71 7.54
N ILE A 54 -10.53 10.93 6.55
CA ILE A 54 -11.55 11.35 5.59
C ILE A 54 -12.87 11.67 6.32
N ASP A 55 -13.32 10.78 7.20
CA ASP A 55 -14.54 10.97 7.99
C ASP A 55 -14.41 12.21 8.91
N GLY A 56 -13.24 12.44 9.50
CA GLY A 56 -12.92 13.64 10.27
C GLY A 56 -12.99 14.93 9.45
N LEU A 57 -12.42 14.93 8.23
CA LEU A 57 -12.50 16.08 7.32
C LEU A 57 -13.94 16.38 6.90
N LYS A 58 -14.74 15.35 6.59
CA LYS A 58 -16.16 15.53 6.27
C LYS A 58 -16.91 16.16 7.45
N LEU A 59 -16.64 15.70 8.67
CA LEU A 59 -17.27 16.22 9.89
C LEU A 59 -16.86 17.66 10.19
N GLN A 60 -15.56 17.99 10.08
CA GLN A 60 -15.06 19.35 10.29
C GLN A 60 -15.69 20.33 9.30
N ASN A 61 -15.91 19.88 8.07
CA ASN A 61 -16.61 20.68 7.09
C ASN A 61 -18.12 20.85 7.38
N ARG A 62 -18.68 20.19 8.42
CA ARG A 62 -20.06 20.26 8.95
C ARG A 62 -21.15 20.33 7.87
N LEU A 63 -20.97 19.57 6.80
CA LEU A 63 -21.87 19.52 5.68
C LEU A 63 -22.62 18.20 5.74
N GLN A 64 -23.75 18.20 6.45
CA GLN A 64 -24.80 17.21 6.19
C GLN A 64 -25.48 17.62 4.88
N VAL A 65 -24.81 17.33 3.77
CA VAL A 65 -25.37 17.54 2.44
C VAL A 65 -25.90 16.20 1.98
N GLU A 66 -27.14 16.18 1.50
CA GLU A 66 -27.75 14.97 0.97
C GLU A 66 -26.92 14.42 -0.20
N ASP A 67 -26.72 13.10 -0.22
CA ASP A 67 -25.90 12.39 -1.21
C ASP A 67 -26.24 12.76 -2.67
N VAL A 68 -27.51 13.13 -2.93
CA VAL A 68 -27.99 13.58 -4.25
C VAL A 68 -27.22 14.81 -4.75
N PHE A 69 -26.91 15.78 -3.90
CA PHE A 69 -26.15 16.96 -4.31
C PHE A 69 -24.68 16.63 -4.61
N LEU A 70 -24.12 15.61 -3.96
CA LEU A 70 -22.74 15.17 -4.19
C LEU A 70 -22.58 14.42 -5.51
N GLN A 71 -23.64 13.74 -5.98
CA GLN A 71 -23.65 13.08 -7.29
C GLN A 71 -23.46 14.08 -8.43
N HIS A 72 -24.06 15.28 -8.32
CA HIS A 72 -23.90 16.34 -9.33
C HIS A 72 -22.51 16.97 -9.37
N HIS A 73 -21.68 16.72 -8.36
CA HIS A 73 -20.32 17.28 -8.24
C HIS A 73 -19.24 16.20 -8.30
N GLN A 74 -19.57 15.01 -8.81
CA GLN A 74 -18.57 13.95 -9.00
C GLN A 74 -17.55 14.35 -10.06
N VAL A 75 -16.29 14.30 -9.66
CA VAL A 75 -15.15 14.48 -10.56
C VAL A 75 -14.93 13.19 -11.36
N SER A 76 -15.38 13.16 -12.61
CA SER A 76 -15.33 11.96 -13.46
C SER A 76 -13.93 11.45 -13.79
N SER A 77 -12.91 12.30 -13.66
CA SER A 77 -11.50 11.91 -13.83
C SER A 77 -10.96 11.11 -12.64
N LEU A 78 -11.69 11.04 -11.52
CA LEU A 78 -11.26 10.26 -10.37
C LEU A 78 -11.55 8.77 -10.53
N PRO A 79 -10.67 7.91 -9.97
CA PRO A 79 -10.89 6.48 -9.98
C PRO A 79 -12.18 6.13 -9.23
N ALA A 80 -13.17 5.64 -9.97
CA ALA A 80 -14.42 5.10 -9.43
C ALA A 80 -14.19 3.76 -8.72
N ALA A 81 -15.26 3.00 -8.44
CA ALA A 81 -15.14 1.67 -7.88
C ALA A 81 -14.23 0.76 -8.74
N LEU A 82 -13.35 0.00 -8.09
CA LEU A 82 -12.37 -0.89 -8.73
C LEU A 82 -13.06 -1.81 -9.77
N PRO A 83 -12.79 -1.65 -11.08
CA PRO A 83 -13.37 -2.52 -12.10
C PRO A 83 -13.02 -3.96 -11.74
N GLY A 84 -14.03 -4.84 -11.75
CA GLY A 84 -13.96 -6.14 -11.09
C GLY A 84 -12.62 -6.84 -11.37
N CYS A 85 -11.75 -6.93 -10.34
CA CYS A 85 -10.44 -7.58 -10.36
C CYS A 85 -10.57 -9.10 -10.58
N LYS A 86 -11.25 -9.54 -11.64
CA LYS A 86 -11.67 -10.92 -11.80
C LYS A 86 -10.47 -11.84 -12.05
N SER A 87 -9.44 -11.39 -12.78
CA SER A 87 -8.35 -12.27 -13.26
C SER A 87 -6.98 -12.12 -12.59
N ASN A 88 -6.57 -10.93 -12.10
CA ASN A 88 -5.17 -10.73 -11.67
C ASN A 88 -5.01 -9.87 -10.40
N LYS A 89 -4.33 -10.40 -9.35
CA LYS A 89 -3.97 -9.65 -8.13
C LYS A 89 -3.08 -8.46 -8.50
N GLU A 90 -2.13 -8.64 -9.42
CA GLU A 90 -1.18 -7.62 -9.83
C GLU A 90 -1.89 -6.40 -10.42
N ALA A 91 -2.79 -6.62 -11.39
CA ALA A 91 -3.58 -5.55 -11.99
C ALA A 91 -4.44 -4.80 -10.96
N CYS A 92 -4.95 -5.54 -9.96
CA CYS A 92 -5.70 -4.97 -8.85
C CYS A 92 -4.82 -4.03 -8.01
N LEU A 93 -3.62 -4.48 -7.65
CA LEU A 93 -2.66 -3.68 -6.90
C LEU A 93 -2.22 -2.44 -7.68
N HIS A 94 -1.97 -2.57 -9.01
CA HIS A 94 -1.62 -1.43 -9.86
C HIS A 94 -2.71 -0.37 -9.85
N TRP A 95 -3.95 -0.79 -10.13
CA TRP A 95 -5.08 0.13 -10.16
C TRP A 95 -5.26 0.83 -8.81
N VAL A 96 -5.09 0.13 -7.69
CA VAL A 96 -5.21 0.72 -6.36
C VAL A 96 -4.10 1.73 -6.10
N ALA A 97 -2.85 1.40 -6.44
CA ALA A 97 -1.72 2.33 -6.26
C ALA A 97 -1.85 3.59 -7.13
N GLU A 98 -2.30 3.45 -8.37
CA GLU A 98 -2.56 4.58 -9.28
C GLU A 98 -3.73 5.43 -8.80
N GLY A 99 -4.79 4.77 -8.30
CA GLY A 99 -5.93 5.49 -7.76
C GLY A 99 -5.59 6.28 -6.51
N LEU A 100 -4.80 5.70 -5.59
CA LEU A 100 -4.27 6.42 -4.41
C LEU A 100 -3.49 7.67 -4.82
N GLN A 101 -2.63 7.59 -5.83
CA GLN A 101 -1.90 8.76 -6.33
C GLN A 101 -2.83 9.84 -6.87
N THR A 102 -3.89 9.45 -7.59
CA THR A 102 -4.88 10.41 -8.10
C THR A 102 -5.61 11.12 -6.97
N TYR A 103 -6.02 10.39 -5.93
CA TYR A 103 -6.64 11.00 -4.74
C TYR A 103 -5.67 11.85 -3.91
N MET A 104 -4.37 11.51 -3.85
CA MET A 104 -3.36 12.37 -3.23
C MET A 104 -3.26 13.74 -3.91
N VAL A 105 -3.41 13.78 -5.23
CA VAL A 105 -3.44 15.05 -5.98
C VAL A 105 -4.75 15.77 -5.72
N ALA A 106 -5.90 15.09 -5.85
CA ALA A 106 -7.21 15.70 -5.63
C ALA A 106 -7.38 16.30 -4.22
N THR A 107 -6.75 15.70 -3.21
CA THR A 107 -6.77 16.19 -1.83
C THR A 107 -6.01 17.52 -1.63
N LYS A 108 -5.19 17.97 -2.60
CA LYS A 108 -4.58 19.32 -2.58
C LYS A 108 -5.64 20.43 -2.55
N HIS A 109 -6.80 20.25 -3.19
CA HIS A 109 -7.88 21.24 -3.13
C HIS A 109 -8.45 21.45 -1.74
N LEU A 110 -8.38 20.41 -0.91
CA LEU A 110 -8.97 20.42 0.43
C LEU A 110 -8.19 21.34 1.38
N GLU A 111 -6.93 21.66 1.07
CA GLU A 111 -6.11 22.61 1.84
C GLU A 111 -6.72 24.02 1.84
N SER A 112 -7.33 24.43 0.72
CA SER A 112 -8.01 25.74 0.65
C SER A 112 -9.33 25.80 1.41
N GLN A 113 -9.91 24.64 1.74
CA GLN A 113 -11.26 24.51 2.31
C GLN A 113 -11.24 24.10 3.79
N SER A 114 -10.12 23.56 4.27
CA SER A 114 -9.97 23.13 5.66
C SER A 114 -9.45 24.27 6.53
N ALA A 115 -10.02 24.44 7.72
CA ALA A 115 -9.43 25.29 8.75
C ALA A 115 -8.17 24.66 9.38
N ASP A 116 -8.03 23.33 9.26
CA ASP A 116 -6.85 22.57 9.67
C ASP A 116 -6.16 21.95 8.45
N ASN A 117 -5.06 22.56 8.04
CA ASN A 117 -4.29 22.13 6.87
C ASN A 117 -3.48 20.84 7.14
N SER A 118 -3.46 20.34 8.38
CA SER A 118 -2.74 19.11 8.72
C SER A 118 -3.46 17.85 8.22
N LEU A 119 -4.80 17.85 8.19
CA LEU A 119 -5.56 16.64 7.82
C LEU A 119 -5.35 16.22 6.36
N PRO A 120 -5.47 17.09 5.34
CA PRO A 120 -5.17 16.71 3.95
C PRO A 120 -3.71 16.26 3.77
N ALA A 121 -2.77 16.92 4.45
CA ALA A 121 -1.36 16.53 4.42
C ALA A 121 -1.12 15.13 5.01
N ASN A 122 -1.75 14.81 6.15
CA ASN A 122 -1.68 13.51 6.79
C ASN A 122 -2.29 12.41 5.92
N ILE A 123 -3.41 12.68 5.24
CA ILE A 123 -4.00 11.75 4.28
C ILE A 123 -2.98 11.42 3.18
N ARG A 124 -2.34 12.42 2.57
CA ARG A 124 -1.35 12.18 1.52
C ARG A 124 -0.15 11.38 2.01
N TYR A 125 0.35 11.70 3.21
CA TYR A 125 1.44 10.95 3.83
C TYR A 125 1.08 9.46 4.00
N LEU A 126 -0.08 9.17 4.59
CA LEU A 126 -0.55 7.80 4.77
C LEU A 126 -0.80 7.07 3.44
N CYS A 127 -1.30 7.78 2.42
CA CYS A 127 -1.41 7.22 1.06
C CYS A 127 -0.04 6.82 0.51
N GLY A 128 1.00 7.64 0.70
CA GLY A 128 2.37 7.32 0.30
C GLY A 128 2.90 6.05 1.00
N LEU A 129 2.64 5.91 2.30
CA LEU A 129 2.98 4.68 3.03
C LEU A 129 2.21 3.46 2.50
N LEU A 130 0.91 3.61 2.24
CA LEU A 130 0.09 2.53 1.73
C LEU A 130 0.51 2.10 0.32
N ILE A 131 0.82 3.05 -0.56
CA ILE A 131 1.39 2.78 -1.90
C ILE A 131 2.69 1.99 -1.76
N SER A 132 3.54 2.35 -0.80
CA SER A 132 4.80 1.64 -0.55
C SER A 132 4.55 0.18 -0.12
N GLN A 133 3.59 -0.07 0.79
CA GLN A 133 3.18 -1.42 1.17
C GLN A 133 2.56 -2.20 0.00
N ILE A 134 1.76 -1.54 -0.84
CA ILE A 134 1.20 -2.14 -2.06
C ILE A 134 2.33 -2.56 -3.02
N LYS A 135 3.32 -1.69 -3.25
CA LYS A 135 4.46 -1.96 -4.14
C LYS A 135 5.31 -3.14 -3.66
N GLN A 136 5.45 -3.33 -2.35
CA GLN A 136 6.14 -4.51 -1.80
C GLN A 136 5.41 -5.84 -2.12
N GLN A 137 4.12 -5.79 -2.44
CA GLN A 137 3.31 -6.96 -2.79
C GLN A 137 3.19 -7.20 -4.30
N MET A 138 3.70 -6.26 -5.12
CA MET A 138 3.68 -6.34 -6.58
C MET A 138 4.88 -7.12 -7.11
N LYS A 139 4.70 -7.75 -8.28
CA LYS A 139 5.80 -8.32 -9.05
C LYS A 139 6.54 -7.26 -9.87
N LYS A 140 5.83 -6.21 -10.32
CA LYS A 140 6.35 -5.17 -11.21
C LYS A 140 6.00 -3.76 -10.69
N PRO A 141 6.50 -3.37 -9.50
CA PRO A 141 6.17 -2.09 -8.88
C PRO A 141 6.56 -0.86 -9.70
N GLU A 142 7.55 -1.00 -10.60
CA GLU A 142 8.02 0.04 -11.52
C GLU A 142 6.97 0.41 -12.59
N LYS A 143 5.99 -0.47 -12.83
CA LYS A 143 4.92 -0.22 -13.81
C LYS A 143 3.75 0.58 -13.25
N VAL A 144 3.78 0.91 -11.96
CA VAL A 144 2.77 1.79 -11.36
C VAL A 144 2.94 3.16 -12.00
N ARG A 145 1.94 3.59 -12.77
CA ARG A 145 1.95 4.92 -13.38
C ARG A 145 1.96 5.98 -12.28
N VAL A 146 2.79 7.00 -12.49
CA VAL A 146 2.78 8.23 -11.70
C VAL A 146 2.17 9.33 -12.56
N LEU A 147 1.34 10.18 -11.97
CA LEU A 147 0.81 11.35 -12.66
C LEU A 147 1.96 12.30 -12.99
N THR A 148 2.00 12.80 -14.21
CA THR A 148 2.93 13.87 -14.60
C THR A 148 2.47 15.20 -14.02
N SER A 149 3.38 16.15 -13.86
CA SER A 149 3.04 17.49 -13.34
C SER A 149 1.92 18.16 -14.14
N SER A 150 1.87 17.96 -15.46
CA SER A 150 0.80 18.50 -16.31
C SER A 150 -0.55 17.84 -16.05
N GLU A 151 -0.59 16.53 -15.76
CA GLU A 151 -1.83 15.84 -15.44
C GLU A 151 -2.34 16.21 -14.06
N GLU A 152 -1.42 16.38 -13.10
CA GLU A 152 -1.78 16.93 -11.80
C GLU A 152 -2.37 18.32 -11.95
N GLU A 153 -1.70 19.22 -12.68
CA GLU A 153 -2.19 20.59 -12.88
C GLU A 153 -3.55 20.61 -13.58
N GLN A 154 -3.76 19.78 -14.60
CA GLN A 154 -5.05 19.72 -15.29
C GLN A 154 -6.17 19.23 -14.37
N LEU A 155 -5.91 18.20 -13.54
CA LEU A 155 -6.86 17.73 -12.54
C LEU A 155 -7.23 18.86 -11.56
N LEU A 156 -6.23 19.67 -11.17
CA LEU A 156 -6.46 20.74 -10.21
C LEU A 156 -7.19 21.94 -10.83
N LYS A 157 -6.80 22.32 -12.04
CA LYS A 157 -7.29 23.51 -12.73
C LYS A 157 -8.79 23.48 -12.97
N ASP A 158 -9.36 22.30 -13.23
CA ASP A 158 -10.80 22.17 -13.47
C ASP A 158 -11.61 22.44 -12.19
N ILE A 159 -11.05 22.11 -11.03
CA ILE A 159 -11.67 22.35 -9.72
C ILE A 159 -11.46 23.80 -9.28
N ASP A 160 -10.28 24.38 -9.54
CA ASP A 160 -9.94 25.75 -9.16
C ASP A 160 -10.75 26.82 -9.90
N ARG A 161 -11.34 26.48 -11.05
CA ARG A 161 -12.22 27.37 -11.82
C ARG A 161 -13.64 27.49 -11.27
N LEU A 162 -14.04 26.60 -10.37
CA LEU A 162 -15.38 26.59 -9.79
C LEU A 162 -15.57 27.75 -8.79
N ASP A 163 -16.82 28.16 -8.57
CA ASP A 163 -17.17 29.09 -7.51
C ASP A 163 -17.01 28.45 -6.12
N ALA A 164 -17.06 29.25 -5.06
CA ALA A 164 -16.79 28.77 -3.70
C ALA A 164 -17.76 27.66 -3.24
N PHE A 165 -19.03 27.71 -3.64
CA PHE A 165 -20.00 26.69 -3.29
C PHE A 165 -19.69 25.39 -4.05
N SER A 166 -19.51 25.44 -5.36
CA SER A 166 -19.18 24.25 -6.16
C SER A 166 -17.82 23.65 -5.80
N LYS A 167 -16.82 24.46 -5.43
CA LYS A 167 -15.54 23.96 -4.88
C LYS A 167 -15.74 23.14 -3.63
N ARG A 168 -16.56 23.65 -2.70
CA ARG A 168 -16.88 22.98 -1.44
C ARG A 168 -17.65 21.67 -1.66
N MET A 169 -18.61 21.69 -2.57
CA MET A 169 -19.38 20.49 -2.96
C MET A 169 -18.50 19.44 -3.65
N THR A 170 -17.59 19.88 -4.51
CA THR A 170 -16.61 19.02 -5.18
C THR A 170 -15.66 18.39 -4.16
N ALA A 171 -15.15 19.17 -3.21
CA ALA A 171 -14.31 18.67 -2.12
C ALA A 171 -14.98 17.53 -1.33
N LEU A 172 -16.25 17.69 -0.98
CA LEU A 172 -17.02 16.62 -0.32
C LEU A 172 -17.19 15.39 -1.21
N SER A 173 -17.52 15.60 -2.50
CA SER A 173 -17.67 14.51 -3.45
C SER A 173 -16.36 13.73 -3.63
N ILE A 174 -15.21 14.41 -3.65
CA ILE A 174 -13.88 13.80 -3.68
C ILE A 174 -13.67 12.91 -2.44
N LEU A 175 -13.98 13.42 -1.25
CA LEU A 175 -13.85 12.67 0.00
C LEU A 175 -14.72 11.41 0.01
N ASP A 176 -15.96 11.49 -0.48
CA ASP A 176 -16.86 10.33 -0.55
C ASP A 176 -16.43 9.29 -1.58
N GLN A 177 -16.05 9.74 -2.77
CA GLN A 177 -15.49 8.85 -3.79
C GLN A 177 -14.22 8.17 -3.26
N PHE A 178 -13.38 8.89 -2.52
CA PHE A 178 -12.16 8.34 -1.95
C PHE A 178 -12.44 7.29 -0.87
N ARG A 179 -13.36 7.58 0.06
CA ARG A 179 -13.78 6.64 1.10
C ARG A 179 -14.36 5.36 0.50
N ALA A 180 -15.20 5.50 -0.52
CA ALA A 180 -15.78 4.37 -1.24
C ALA A 180 -14.68 3.56 -1.95
N PHE A 181 -13.76 4.23 -2.64
CA PHE A 181 -12.60 3.63 -3.30
C PHE A 181 -11.75 2.79 -2.33
N LEU A 182 -11.42 3.32 -1.15
CA LEU A 182 -10.62 2.62 -0.14
C LEU A 182 -11.35 1.39 0.40
N SER A 183 -12.63 1.55 0.74
CA SER A 183 -13.48 0.49 1.27
C SER A 183 -13.63 -0.67 0.26
N ASP A 184 -13.79 -0.34 -1.01
CA ASP A 184 -13.85 -1.31 -2.08
C ASP A 184 -12.51 -2.02 -2.32
N SER A 185 -11.42 -1.26 -2.28
CA SER A 185 -10.07 -1.77 -2.49
C SER A 185 -9.69 -2.78 -1.42
N VAL A 186 -9.85 -2.45 -0.13
CA VAL A 186 -9.53 -3.36 0.98
C VAL A 186 -10.40 -4.62 0.93
N ARG A 187 -11.69 -4.48 0.61
CA ARG A 187 -12.62 -5.61 0.47
C ARG A 187 -12.16 -6.56 -0.63
N LYS A 188 -11.82 -6.04 -1.80
CA LYS A 188 -11.41 -6.85 -2.97
C LYS A 188 -10.03 -7.49 -2.76
N ILE A 189 -9.08 -6.77 -2.17
CA ILE A 189 -7.77 -7.33 -1.80
C ILE A 189 -7.95 -8.47 -0.80
N ARG A 190 -8.72 -8.27 0.27
CA ARG A 190 -9.03 -9.31 1.26
C ARG A 190 -9.61 -10.58 0.64
N GLN A 191 -10.57 -10.44 -0.27
CA GLN A 191 -11.16 -11.58 -0.97
C GLN A 191 -10.09 -12.39 -1.75
N LYS A 192 -9.16 -11.71 -2.41
CA LYS A 192 -8.09 -12.36 -3.17
C LYS A 192 -7.05 -13.02 -2.28
N GLU A 193 -6.69 -12.38 -1.17
CA GLU A 193 -5.74 -12.92 -0.21
C GLU A 193 -6.29 -14.19 0.46
N LYS A 194 -7.54 -14.17 0.91
CA LYS A 194 -8.23 -15.36 1.43
C LYS A 194 -8.34 -16.48 0.39
N ALA A 195 -8.64 -16.15 -0.87
CA ALA A 195 -8.71 -17.14 -1.94
C ALA A 195 -7.35 -17.77 -2.28
N LYS A 196 -6.24 -17.05 -2.06
CA LYS A 196 -4.87 -17.58 -2.19
C LYS A 196 -4.54 -18.50 -1.02
N GLN A 197 -4.82 -18.08 0.21
CA GLN A 197 -4.59 -18.91 1.41
C GLN A 197 -5.33 -20.25 1.34
N LYS A 198 -6.62 -20.25 0.95
CA LYS A 198 -7.39 -21.50 0.77
C LYS A 198 -6.75 -22.44 -0.26
N ARG A 199 -6.32 -21.91 -1.42
CA ARG A 199 -5.66 -22.72 -2.45
C ARG A 199 -4.34 -23.31 -1.95
N ASN A 200 -3.56 -22.54 -1.20
CA ASN A 200 -2.32 -23.01 -0.62
C ASN A 200 -2.58 -24.10 0.44
N GLY A 201 -3.55 -23.91 1.34
CA GLY A 201 -3.92 -24.92 2.35
C GLY A 201 -4.36 -26.25 1.74
N ILE A 202 -5.21 -26.22 0.70
CA ILE A 202 -5.63 -27.42 -0.04
C ILE A 202 -4.44 -28.09 -0.76
N SER A 203 -3.45 -27.31 -1.20
CA SER A 203 -2.24 -27.85 -1.81
C SER A 203 -1.38 -28.58 -0.79
N TYR A 204 -1.21 -28.03 0.41
CA TYR A 204 -0.45 -28.69 1.47
C TYR A 204 -1.09 -30.03 1.87
N GLU A 205 -2.41 -30.06 2.12
CA GLU A 205 -3.13 -31.30 2.47
C GLU A 205 -3.02 -32.41 1.41
N ARG A 206 -3.07 -32.06 0.11
CA ARG A 206 -2.88 -33.04 -0.97
C ARG A 206 -1.45 -33.56 -1.10
N THR A 207 -0.47 -32.81 -0.60
CA THR A 207 0.94 -33.22 -0.66
C THR A 207 1.29 -34.09 0.54
N THR A 208 0.71 -33.84 1.72
CA THR A 208 0.87 -34.70 2.91
C THR A 208 0.12 -36.02 2.82
N GLN A 209 -0.95 -36.13 2.04
CA GLN A 209 -1.66 -37.41 1.81
C GLN A 209 -1.00 -38.34 0.77
N ARG A 210 0.12 -37.93 0.15
CA ARG A 210 0.79 -38.69 -0.92
C ARG A 210 2.18 -39.24 -0.55
N ASN A 211 2.62 -39.01 0.68
CA ASN A 211 3.81 -39.61 1.27
C ASN A 211 3.39 -40.64 2.31
#